data_AF-A0A660PCH9-F1
#
_entry.id   AF-A0A660PCH9-F1
#
_cell.length_a   1.000
_cell.length_b   1.000
_cell.length_c   1.000
_cell.angle_alpha   90.00
_cell.angle_beta   90.00
_cell.angle_gamma   90.00
#
_symmetry.space_group_name_H-M   'P 1'
#
loop_
_entity.id
_entity.type
_entity.pdbx_description
1 polymer ?
#
loop_
_entity_poly.entity_id
_entity_poly.type
_entity_poly.pdbx_seq_one_letter_code
_entity_poly.pdbx_strand_id
1 'polypeptide(L)'
;MLKVRLVFLILGLCLSASAQDLDTIHNRDFNENLSLALKGLKMTNADLSLRDDYLEKDVYRISLIDSFMYSPLEMVSKSQNLLDGEVPDYSNMYFGILRRSAFSLNVPVSHLLNRSAPQEVVAKYTKPLDLDLTTLYRLAFFISGTESYSNDVIFREDYSEHFDSLVYGFTILLEEDVEDEFRSVDELDSIQDYEEEWASQLAEITKERIEPEAAPLMGKFFMSIFEDSVINDTNLNDFKFNYIEFETPFGKVCLGDSTSQNYSGDLFVVIDYGGDDTYDIEKSGKCNFTFILDYGGNDIYNMPKNRISPYAMGVNVMIDFSGDDNYFAGSWALGAGFFGTGILWDKCGNDHYYGDTFTMGAGCFGYGILRDDEGDDFYQSALFSQGFGFVEGIGVLIDNAGNDHYFAGGKYKDILRYEDHYLSLSQGFAYGIRPYMSGGVGYLVDKSGNDTYESDIFGQGCSYWWSLGILADGGGNDKYLSFQYAQGSATHMALGCLYDAGGNDNYIAKGVSQGCGHDRAVGLLYDAFGDDDYIA
;
A
#
# COMPACT_ATOMS: atom_id res chain seq x y z
N MET A 1 -8.31 29.90 28.29
CA MET A 1 -6.89 30.31 28.19
C MET A 1 -6.05 29.45 29.13
N LEU A 2 -5.92 28.15 28.84
CA LEU A 2 -4.98 27.25 29.52
C LEU A 2 -3.71 27.22 28.69
N LYS A 3 -2.59 27.68 29.25
CA LYS A 3 -1.27 27.62 28.62
C LYS A 3 -0.84 26.16 28.52
N VAL A 4 -0.99 25.56 27.33
CA VAL A 4 -0.30 24.32 26.97
C VAL A 4 1.20 24.65 26.93
N ARG A 5 1.97 24.05 27.83
CA ARG A 5 3.44 24.12 27.76
C ARG A 5 3.87 23.08 26.74
N LEU A 6 4.17 23.55 25.53
CA LEU A 6 4.99 22.80 24.58
C LEU A 6 6.36 22.60 25.25
N VAL A 7 6.72 21.35 25.54
CA VAL A 7 8.07 21.02 25.99
C VAL A 7 8.83 20.54 24.77
N PHE A 8 9.53 21.46 24.10
CA PHE A 8 10.65 21.08 23.24
C PHE A 8 11.80 20.68 24.17
N LEU A 9 12.22 19.43 24.11
CA LEU A 9 13.45 18.98 24.76
C LEU A 9 14.32 18.34 23.68
N ILE A 10 15.27 19.12 23.16
CA ILE A 10 16.43 18.55 22.46
C ILE A 10 17.24 17.86 23.56
N LEU A 11 17.23 16.51 23.59
CA LEU A 11 18.20 15.74 24.35
C LEU A 11 19.54 15.78 23.62
N GLY A 12 20.13 16.98 23.56
CA GLY A 12 21.57 17.07 23.47
C GLY A 12 22.08 16.51 24.78
N LEU A 13 22.63 15.29 24.75
CA LEU A 13 23.52 14.81 25.79
C LEU A 13 24.69 15.79 25.87
N CYS A 14 24.52 16.92 26.57
CA CYS A 14 25.62 17.71 27.10
C CYS A 14 26.20 16.95 28.31
N LEU A 15 26.61 15.71 28.05
CA LEU A 15 27.72 15.14 28.78
C LEU A 15 28.96 15.66 28.07
N SER A 16 29.87 16.27 28.83
CA SER A 16 31.27 16.36 28.44
C SER A 16 31.82 14.92 28.37
N ALA A 17 31.36 14.17 27.39
CA ALA A 17 31.74 12.80 27.10
C ALA A 17 33.02 12.88 26.29
N SER A 18 34.06 12.22 26.79
CA SER A 18 35.27 12.00 26.00
C SER A 18 34.93 11.08 24.83
N ALA A 19 35.69 11.09 23.73
CA ALA A 19 35.44 10.21 22.59
C ALA A 19 35.30 8.71 22.98
N GLN A 20 35.90 8.29 24.10
CA GLN A 20 35.75 6.95 24.68
C GLN A 20 34.34 6.65 25.26
N ASP A 21 33.59 7.66 25.70
CA ASP A 21 32.25 7.48 26.27
C ASP A 21 31.19 7.30 25.16
N LEU A 22 31.41 7.90 23.98
CA LEU A 22 30.57 7.74 22.78
C LEU A 22 30.67 6.31 22.22
N ASP A 23 31.89 5.76 22.11
CA ASP A 23 32.11 4.36 21.69
C ASP A 23 31.39 3.33 22.59
N THR A 24 31.24 3.62 23.89
CA THR A 24 30.49 2.77 24.81
C THR A 24 28.96 2.91 24.72
N ILE A 25 28.44 3.96 24.08
CA ILE A 25 27.01 4.12 23.81
C ILE A 25 26.65 3.43 22.49
N HIS A 26 27.51 3.55 21.46
CA HIS A 26 27.36 2.86 20.17
C HIS A 26 27.30 1.33 20.28
N ASN A 27 27.82 0.73 21.36
CA ASN A 27 27.85 -0.72 21.57
C ASN A 27 26.76 -1.25 22.53
N ARG A 28 25.76 -0.44 22.90
CA ARG A 28 24.67 -0.89 23.80
C ARG A 28 23.47 -1.39 23.02
N ASP A 29 22.88 -2.47 23.53
CA ASP A 29 21.59 -2.98 23.06
C ASP A 29 20.50 -1.88 23.20
N PHE A 30 19.58 -1.83 22.24
CA PHE A 30 18.43 -0.91 22.20
C PHE A 30 17.75 -0.77 23.58
N ASN A 31 17.51 -1.91 24.23
CA ASN A 31 16.84 -1.96 25.53
C ASN A 31 17.61 -1.22 26.64
N GLU A 32 18.94 -1.24 26.59
CA GLU A 32 19.79 -0.54 27.56
C GLU A 32 19.74 0.98 27.35
N ASN A 33 19.87 1.42 26.10
CA ASN A 33 19.78 2.84 25.74
C ASN A 33 18.40 3.42 26.07
N LEU A 34 17.34 2.71 25.72
CA LEU A 34 15.97 3.08 26.07
C LEU A 34 15.76 3.17 27.59
N SER A 35 16.22 2.16 28.34
CA SER A 35 16.11 2.15 29.80
C SER A 35 16.81 3.34 30.45
N LEU A 36 17.95 3.76 29.91
CA LEU A 36 18.68 4.94 30.38
C LEU A 36 17.95 6.25 30.05
N ALA A 37 17.43 6.38 28.83
CA ALA A 37 16.64 7.55 28.42
C ALA A 37 15.39 7.71 29.29
N LEU A 38 14.63 6.63 29.48
CA LEU A 38 13.42 6.62 30.32
C LEU A 38 13.73 6.95 31.77
N LYS A 39 14.82 6.42 32.33
CA LYS A 39 15.26 6.80 33.68
C LYS A 39 15.52 8.30 33.80
N GLY A 40 16.09 8.93 32.77
CA GLY A 40 16.27 10.38 32.69
C GLY A 40 14.95 11.15 32.72
N LEU A 41 13.93 10.62 32.05
CA LEU A 41 12.55 11.15 32.01
C LEU A 41 11.72 10.79 33.25
N LYS A 42 12.26 9.96 34.16
CA LYS A 42 11.54 9.35 35.30
C LYS A 42 10.34 8.51 34.85
N MET A 43 10.49 7.85 33.71
CA MET A 43 9.56 6.91 33.12
C MET A 43 10.13 5.49 33.17
N THR A 44 9.28 4.52 32.93
CA THR A 44 9.57 3.11 32.72
C THR A 44 8.98 2.66 31.38
N ASN A 45 9.33 1.47 30.90
CA ASN A 45 8.72 0.92 29.69
C ASN A 45 7.20 0.84 29.79
N ALA A 46 6.65 0.61 30.99
CA ALA A 46 5.20 0.57 31.20
C ALA A 46 4.51 1.93 30.97
N ASP A 47 5.26 3.04 31.10
CA ASP A 47 4.73 4.38 30.83
C ASP A 47 4.70 4.72 29.33
N LEU A 48 5.32 3.90 28.47
CA LEU A 48 5.26 4.00 27.01
C LEU A 48 4.06 3.21 26.47
N SER A 49 2.88 3.49 27.01
CA SER A 49 1.62 2.91 26.54
C SER A 49 0.55 4.00 26.53
N LEU A 50 -0.40 3.91 25.60
CA LEU A 50 -1.56 4.79 25.60
C LEU A 50 -2.62 4.25 26.58
N ARG A 51 -3.37 5.17 27.19
CA ARG A 51 -4.34 4.81 28.23
C ARG A 51 -5.66 4.37 27.63
N ASP A 52 -6.25 3.35 28.23
CA ASP A 52 -7.52 2.74 27.84
C ASP A 52 -8.73 3.70 27.87
N ASP A 53 -8.67 4.76 28.66
CA ASP A 53 -9.82 5.63 28.95
C ASP A 53 -10.24 6.56 27.80
N TYR A 54 -9.55 6.51 26.67
CA TYR A 54 -9.96 7.15 25.41
C TYR A 54 -9.84 6.22 24.18
N LEU A 55 -9.76 4.90 24.39
CA LEU A 55 -9.71 3.87 23.33
C LEU A 55 -11.10 3.30 22.98
N GLU A 56 -12.17 4.13 22.95
CA GLU A 56 -13.46 3.61 22.47
C GLU A 56 -13.31 3.14 21.02
N LYS A 57 -13.53 1.84 20.81
CA LYS A 57 -13.32 1.20 19.51
C LYS A 57 -14.57 1.37 18.66
N ASP A 58 -14.41 2.00 17.51
CA ASP A 58 -15.38 1.88 16.43
C ASP A 58 -15.25 0.51 15.74
N VAL A 59 -16.15 0.24 14.79
CA VAL A 59 -16.20 -1.02 14.06
C VAL A 59 -15.08 -1.20 13.03
N TYR A 60 -14.34 -0.13 12.73
CA TYR A 60 -13.29 -0.07 11.70
C TYR A 60 -11.88 -0.21 12.27
N ARG A 61 -11.74 -0.14 13.61
CA ARG A 61 -10.44 -0.25 14.29
C ARG A 61 -9.78 -1.60 13.97
N ILE A 62 -8.72 -1.56 13.15
CA ILE A 62 -7.85 -2.72 12.91
C ILE A 62 -7.14 -3.09 14.22
N SER A 63 -7.22 -4.37 14.59
CA SER A 63 -6.69 -4.91 15.85
C SER A 63 -5.19 -4.72 16.06
N LEU A 64 -4.41 -4.68 14.98
CA LEU A 64 -2.97 -4.39 15.03
C LEU A 64 -2.71 -2.98 15.59
N ILE A 65 -3.52 -2.00 15.20
CA ILE A 65 -3.43 -0.62 15.68
C ILE A 65 -3.63 -0.62 17.20
N ASP A 66 -4.67 -1.29 17.70
CA ASP A 66 -4.88 -1.41 19.15
C ASP A 66 -3.66 -2.05 19.85
N SER A 67 -3.12 -3.15 19.31
CA SER A 67 -1.96 -3.83 19.89
C SER A 67 -0.77 -2.87 20.06
N PHE A 68 -0.50 -2.04 19.05
CA PHE A 68 0.57 -1.05 19.12
C PHE A 68 0.21 0.20 19.91
N MET A 69 -1.07 0.54 20.10
CA MET A 69 -1.45 1.56 21.10
C MET A 69 -1.06 1.11 22.52
N TYR A 70 -1.18 -0.19 22.82
CA TYR A 70 -0.75 -0.78 24.09
C TYR A 70 0.77 -0.95 24.19
N SER A 71 1.41 -1.40 23.10
CA SER A 71 2.85 -1.68 23.03
C SER A 71 3.50 -0.98 21.82
N PRO A 72 3.66 0.35 21.81
CA PRO A 72 4.13 1.08 20.63
C PRO A 72 5.52 0.70 20.16
N LEU A 73 6.40 0.27 21.08
CA LEU A 73 7.76 -0.16 20.73
C LEU A 73 7.80 -1.46 19.92
N GLU A 74 6.72 -2.26 19.89
CA GLU A 74 6.64 -3.43 19.02
C GLU A 74 6.61 -3.04 17.54
N MET A 75 6.38 -1.77 17.19
CA MET A 75 6.54 -1.25 15.83
C MET A 75 7.98 -1.39 15.31
N VAL A 76 8.99 -1.29 16.17
CA VAL A 76 10.41 -1.50 15.80
C VAL A 76 10.62 -2.95 15.36
N SER A 77 10.20 -3.90 16.20
CA SER A 77 10.30 -5.32 15.86
C SER A 77 9.43 -5.68 14.66
N LYS A 78 8.27 -5.02 14.49
CA LYS A 78 7.43 -5.19 13.30
C LYS A 78 8.14 -4.72 12.03
N SER A 79 8.82 -3.58 12.07
CA SER A 79 9.59 -3.02 10.95
C SER A 79 10.74 -3.95 10.57
N GLN A 80 11.53 -4.40 11.55
CA GLN A 80 12.59 -5.38 11.31
C GLN A 80 12.05 -6.70 10.71
N ASN A 81 10.91 -7.20 11.21
CA ASN A 81 10.27 -8.40 10.63
C ASN A 81 9.77 -8.19 9.19
N LEU A 82 9.44 -6.96 8.80
CA LEU A 82 9.07 -6.64 7.41
C LEU A 82 10.32 -6.72 6.51
N LEU A 83 11.46 -6.21 6.98
CA LEU A 83 12.74 -6.22 6.26
C LEU A 83 13.35 -7.62 6.13
N ASP A 84 13.42 -8.38 7.22
CA ASP A 84 14.06 -9.71 7.28
C ASP A 84 13.39 -10.76 6.39
N GLY A 85 12.24 -10.43 5.79
CA GLY A 85 11.46 -11.40 5.04
C GLY A 85 11.04 -12.59 5.89
N GLU A 86 10.95 -12.45 7.24
CA GLU A 86 10.25 -13.38 8.15
C GLU A 86 8.72 -13.31 7.95
N VAL A 87 8.38 -13.51 6.68
CA VAL A 87 7.11 -13.65 6.04
C VAL A 87 7.32 -14.88 5.13
N PRO A 88 7.06 -16.09 5.64
CA PRO A 88 7.54 -17.31 5.00
C PRO A 88 6.75 -17.57 3.72
N ASP A 89 7.34 -17.50 2.53
CA ASP A 89 6.65 -17.87 1.27
C ASP A 89 5.57 -16.83 0.86
N TYR A 90 5.43 -16.53 -0.44
CA TYR A 90 4.47 -15.53 -0.96
C TYR A 90 3.04 -15.77 -0.47
N SER A 91 2.70 -17.05 -0.28
CA SER A 91 1.46 -17.48 0.34
C SER A 91 1.27 -16.84 1.73
N ASN A 92 2.30 -16.78 2.58
CA ASN A 92 2.24 -16.10 3.87
C ASN A 92 2.57 -14.60 3.84
N MET A 93 2.79 -13.93 2.71
CA MET A 93 2.75 -12.46 2.67
C MET A 93 1.33 -11.95 2.85
N TYR A 94 0.40 -12.59 2.16
CA TYR A 94 -1.02 -12.47 2.44
C TYR A 94 -1.34 -12.98 3.87
N PHE A 95 -0.80 -14.12 4.32
CA PHE A 95 -1.16 -14.67 5.63
C PHE A 95 -0.48 -14.06 6.84
N GLY A 96 0.72 -13.49 6.75
CA GLY A 96 1.48 -12.96 7.88
C GLY A 96 0.84 -11.67 8.41
N ILE A 97 0.33 -10.85 7.48
CA ILE A 97 -0.48 -9.67 7.78
C ILE A 97 -1.86 -10.11 8.28
N LEU A 98 -2.56 -11.02 7.57
CA LEU A 98 -3.90 -11.52 7.96
C LEU A 98 -3.92 -12.32 9.28
N ARG A 99 -2.83 -13.00 9.67
CA ARG A 99 -2.76 -13.88 10.84
C ARG A 99 -2.37 -13.13 12.11
N ARG A 100 -1.71 -11.96 12.00
CA ARG A 100 -1.33 -11.11 13.14
C ARG A 100 -2.35 -9.99 13.41
N SER A 101 -3.18 -9.59 12.44
CA SER A 101 -4.33 -8.70 12.65
C SER A 101 -5.55 -9.44 13.26
N ALA A 102 -5.39 -10.05 14.43
CA ALA A 102 -6.39 -10.60 15.38
C ALA A 102 -7.71 -11.26 14.91
N PHE A 103 -7.90 -11.64 13.64
CA PHE A 103 -9.08 -12.39 13.20
C PHE A 103 -8.72 -13.84 12.96
N SER A 104 -8.95 -14.67 13.98
CA SER A 104 -9.01 -16.11 13.82
C SER A 104 -10.20 -16.47 12.93
N LEU A 105 -9.97 -16.65 11.62
CA LEU A 105 -10.96 -17.19 10.71
C LEU A 105 -11.40 -18.59 11.20
N ASN A 106 -12.65 -18.69 11.63
CA ASN A 106 -13.39 -19.96 11.73
C ASN A 106 -14.13 -20.29 10.42
N VAL A 107 -13.91 -19.54 9.34
CA VAL A 107 -14.42 -19.87 8.00
C VAL A 107 -13.40 -20.75 7.27
N PRO A 108 -13.72 -22.02 6.96
CA PRO A 108 -12.78 -22.90 6.28
C PRO A 108 -12.61 -22.45 4.81
N VAL A 109 -11.53 -21.73 4.54
CA VAL A 109 -11.04 -21.42 3.18
C VAL A 109 -10.86 -22.69 2.32
N SER A 110 -10.79 -23.86 2.97
CA SER A 110 -10.68 -25.17 2.35
C SER A 110 -11.84 -25.55 1.41
N HIS A 111 -13.00 -24.90 1.47
CA HIS A 111 -14.09 -25.16 0.52
C HIS A 111 -13.91 -24.49 -0.85
N LEU A 112 -13.17 -23.38 -0.92
CA LEU A 112 -12.86 -22.65 -2.16
C LEU A 112 -11.57 -23.18 -2.81
N LEU A 113 -10.54 -23.47 -2.01
CA LEU A 113 -9.24 -23.97 -2.47
C LEU A 113 -9.27 -25.41 -3.01
N ASN A 114 -10.28 -26.22 -2.67
CA ASN A 114 -10.37 -27.63 -3.11
C ASN A 114 -11.15 -27.84 -4.42
N ARG A 115 -11.41 -26.77 -5.20
CA ARG A 115 -12.11 -26.90 -6.48
C ARG A 115 -11.10 -26.92 -7.62
N SER A 116 -10.93 -28.07 -8.26
CA SER A 116 -10.32 -28.14 -9.59
C SER A 116 -11.19 -27.35 -10.58
N ALA A 117 -10.61 -26.67 -11.57
CA ALA A 117 -11.39 -26.04 -12.64
C ALA A 117 -12.35 -27.08 -13.22
N PRO A 118 -13.65 -26.76 -13.33
CA PRO A 118 -14.63 -27.68 -13.86
C PRO A 118 -14.18 -28.15 -15.24
N GLN A 119 -14.12 -29.47 -15.46
CA GLN A 119 -13.76 -30.04 -16.77
C GLN A 119 -14.62 -29.49 -17.92
N GLU A 120 -15.81 -28.98 -17.61
CA GLU A 120 -16.71 -28.32 -18.55
C GLU A 120 -16.25 -26.92 -18.97
N VAL A 121 -15.75 -26.10 -18.04
CA VAL A 121 -15.17 -24.77 -18.32
C VAL A 121 -13.89 -24.94 -19.13
N VAL A 122 -13.03 -25.85 -18.69
CA VAL A 122 -11.85 -26.30 -19.44
C VAL A 122 -12.32 -26.71 -20.85
N ALA A 123 -13.17 -27.72 -21.00
CA ALA A 123 -13.58 -28.20 -22.33
C ALA A 123 -14.28 -27.16 -23.22
N LYS A 124 -14.92 -26.13 -22.66
CA LYS A 124 -15.60 -25.04 -23.38
C LYS A 124 -14.61 -24.07 -24.03
N TYR A 125 -13.55 -23.71 -23.32
CA TYR A 125 -12.56 -22.73 -23.79
C TYR A 125 -11.28 -23.39 -24.35
N THR A 126 -11.01 -24.66 -24.06
CA THR A 126 -9.79 -25.37 -24.51
C THR A 126 -9.90 -26.10 -25.84
N LYS A 127 -11.08 -26.59 -26.23
CA LYS A 127 -11.26 -27.37 -27.46
C LYS A 127 -10.95 -26.66 -28.79
N PRO A 128 -11.02 -25.32 -28.93
CA PRO A 128 -10.77 -24.65 -30.21
C PRO A 128 -9.32 -24.19 -30.48
N LEU A 129 -8.44 -24.11 -29.47
CA LEU A 129 -7.26 -23.23 -29.54
C LEU A 129 -5.89 -23.91 -29.73
N ASP A 130 -5.82 -25.25 -29.76
CA ASP A 130 -4.55 -26.02 -29.91
C ASP A 130 -3.41 -25.56 -28.96
N LEU A 131 -3.78 -25.16 -27.75
CA LEU A 131 -2.88 -24.67 -26.71
C LEU A 131 -2.34 -25.82 -25.85
N ASP A 132 -1.21 -25.60 -25.18
CA ASP A 132 -0.64 -26.56 -24.25
C ASP A 132 -1.48 -26.68 -22.97
N LEU A 133 -1.29 -27.79 -22.25
CA LEU A 133 -2.11 -28.10 -21.08
C LEU A 133 -1.95 -27.09 -19.94
N THR A 134 -0.77 -26.49 -19.77
CA THR A 134 -0.50 -25.54 -18.68
C THR A 134 -1.22 -24.22 -18.94
N THR A 135 -1.07 -23.63 -20.13
CA THR A 135 -1.74 -22.38 -20.51
C THR A 135 -3.26 -22.53 -20.48
N LEU A 136 -3.77 -23.67 -20.98
CA LEU A 136 -5.18 -24.00 -20.93
C LEU A 136 -5.72 -24.14 -19.51
N TYR A 137 -4.92 -24.72 -18.62
CA TYR A 137 -5.27 -24.86 -17.21
C TYR A 137 -5.33 -23.47 -16.58
N ARG A 138 -4.29 -22.63 -16.74
CA ARG A 138 -4.26 -21.24 -16.25
C ARG A 138 -5.53 -20.47 -16.65
N LEU A 139 -5.84 -20.43 -17.95
CA LEU A 139 -7.04 -19.75 -18.46
C LEU A 139 -8.33 -20.29 -17.87
N ALA A 140 -8.52 -21.61 -17.85
CA ALA A 140 -9.74 -22.23 -17.34
C ALA A 140 -9.92 -21.99 -15.83
N PHE A 141 -8.82 -21.90 -15.07
CA PHE A 141 -8.83 -21.58 -13.65
C PHE A 141 -9.20 -20.12 -13.40
N PHE A 142 -8.61 -19.15 -14.10
CA PHE A 142 -8.97 -17.73 -13.96
C PHE A 142 -10.45 -17.48 -14.30
N ILE A 143 -10.92 -18.06 -15.40
CA ILE A 143 -12.34 -17.95 -15.80
C ILE A 143 -13.25 -18.59 -14.75
N SER A 144 -12.94 -19.81 -14.30
CA SER A 144 -13.77 -20.50 -13.31
C SER A 144 -13.78 -19.80 -11.94
N GLY A 145 -12.64 -19.25 -11.51
CA GLY A 145 -12.53 -18.50 -10.26
C GLY A 145 -13.42 -17.25 -10.30
N THR A 146 -13.34 -16.52 -11.40
CA THR A 146 -14.15 -15.32 -11.65
C THR A 146 -15.65 -15.65 -11.75
N GLU A 147 -16.03 -16.73 -12.44
CA GLU A 147 -17.42 -17.21 -12.49
C GLU A 147 -17.94 -17.58 -11.08
N SER A 148 -17.14 -18.27 -10.25
CA SER A 148 -17.56 -18.61 -8.88
C SER A 148 -17.78 -17.37 -8.04
N TYR A 149 -16.84 -16.42 -8.06
CA TYR A 149 -16.97 -15.17 -7.31
C TYR A 149 -18.15 -14.32 -7.78
N SER A 150 -18.34 -14.22 -9.11
CA SER A 150 -19.47 -13.50 -9.68
C SER A 150 -20.81 -14.01 -9.20
N ASN A 151 -20.91 -15.30 -8.87
CA ASN A 151 -22.12 -15.90 -8.35
C ASN A 151 -22.20 -15.86 -6.81
N ASP A 152 -21.07 -15.93 -6.10
CA ASP A 152 -21.03 -16.05 -4.64
C ASP A 152 -21.02 -14.69 -3.91
N VAL A 153 -20.47 -13.63 -4.54
CA VAL A 153 -20.18 -12.35 -3.86
C VAL A 153 -20.74 -11.13 -4.58
N ILE A 154 -20.80 -11.12 -5.92
CA ILE A 154 -21.07 -9.88 -6.65
C ILE A 154 -22.48 -9.30 -6.37
N PHE A 155 -23.47 -10.07 -5.89
CA PHE A 155 -24.75 -9.47 -5.49
C PHE A 155 -25.42 -10.22 -4.33
N ARG A 156 -25.18 -9.82 -3.06
CA ARG A 156 -26.37 -9.73 -2.18
C ARG A 156 -27.19 -8.59 -2.79
N GLU A 157 -28.44 -8.87 -3.19
CA GLU A 157 -29.32 -7.89 -3.86
C GLU A 157 -29.35 -6.52 -3.13
N ASP A 158 -29.16 -6.52 -1.81
CA ASP A 158 -29.09 -5.34 -0.94
C ASP A 158 -27.89 -4.38 -1.19
N TYR A 159 -26.75 -4.85 -1.74
CA TYR A 159 -25.57 -3.99 -1.97
C TYR A 159 -25.63 -3.20 -3.27
N SER A 160 -26.37 -3.68 -4.27
CA SER A 160 -26.38 -3.10 -5.61
C SER A 160 -26.93 -1.66 -5.67
N GLU A 161 -27.96 -1.36 -4.87
CA GLU A 161 -28.56 0.00 -4.84
C GLU A 161 -27.62 1.06 -4.23
N HIS A 162 -26.66 0.64 -3.41
CA HIS A 162 -25.73 1.54 -2.70
C HIS A 162 -24.30 1.47 -3.24
N PHE A 163 -24.02 0.53 -4.16
CA PHE A 163 -22.68 0.27 -4.70
C PHE A 163 -22.07 1.52 -5.36
N ASP A 164 -22.78 2.09 -6.33
CA ASP A 164 -22.32 3.29 -7.03
C ASP A 164 -22.13 4.45 -6.05
N SER A 165 -23.01 4.55 -5.04
CA SER A 165 -22.94 5.57 -3.99
C SER A 165 -21.74 5.38 -3.04
N LEU A 166 -21.36 4.14 -2.71
CA LEU A 166 -20.18 3.84 -1.89
C LEU A 166 -18.90 4.20 -2.64
N VAL A 167 -18.74 3.66 -3.84
CA VAL A 167 -17.57 3.91 -4.70
C VAL A 167 -17.44 5.41 -4.97
N TYR A 168 -18.53 6.08 -5.33
CA TYR A 168 -18.54 7.52 -5.53
C TYR A 168 -18.21 8.30 -4.27
N GLY A 169 -18.87 8.01 -3.14
CA GLY A 169 -18.65 8.74 -1.89
C GLY A 169 -17.21 8.64 -1.41
N PHE A 170 -16.61 7.44 -1.44
CA PHE A 170 -15.20 7.30 -1.09
C PHE A 170 -14.26 7.92 -2.12
N THR A 171 -14.63 7.96 -3.40
CA THR A 171 -13.88 8.72 -4.42
C THR A 171 -13.82 10.20 -4.05
N ILE A 172 -14.95 10.79 -3.59
CA ILE A 172 -14.98 12.18 -3.13
C ILE A 172 -14.03 12.42 -1.95
N LEU A 173 -13.90 11.48 -1.02
CA LEU A 173 -13.02 11.61 0.15
C LEU A 173 -11.53 11.33 -0.13
N LEU A 174 -11.20 10.90 -1.34
CA LEU A 174 -9.87 10.46 -1.76
C LEU A 174 -9.44 11.19 -3.05
N GLU A 175 -9.97 12.38 -3.28
CA GLU A 175 -9.67 13.25 -4.40
C GLU A 175 -9.37 14.66 -3.87
N GLU A 176 -8.45 15.35 -4.54
CA GLU A 176 -8.13 16.76 -4.31
C GLU A 176 -8.20 17.47 -5.66
N ASP A 177 -8.48 18.77 -5.67
CA ASP A 177 -8.57 19.58 -6.89
C ASP A 177 -7.50 20.67 -6.90
N VAL A 178 -6.71 20.72 -7.97
CA VAL A 178 -5.70 21.78 -8.14
C VAL A 178 -6.33 23.17 -8.21
N GLU A 179 -7.59 23.26 -8.64
CA GLU A 179 -8.32 24.53 -8.71
C GLU A 179 -8.76 25.06 -7.34
N ASP A 180 -8.62 24.26 -6.26
CA ASP A 180 -8.96 24.70 -4.90
C ASP A 180 -8.11 25.90 -4.46
N GLU A 181 -6.89 26.07 -5.01
CA GLU A 181 -6.05 27.24 -4.74
C GLU A 181 -6.65 28.58 -5.22
N PHE A 182 -7.60 28.52 -6.16
CA PHE A 182 -8.26 29.69 -6.72
C PHE A 182 -9.66 29.93 -6.17
N ARG A 183 -10.16 29.02 -5.32
CA ARG A 183 -11.48 29.12 -4.70
C ARG A 183 -11.45 30.07 -3.51
N SER A 184 -12.58 30.72 -3.26
CA SER A 184 -12.78 31.54 -2.06
C SER A 184 -12.93 30.64 -0.83
N VAL A 185 -12.68 31.21 0.35
CA VAL A 185 -12.87 30.49 1.62
C VAL A 185 -14.29 29.94 1.77
N ASP A 186 -15.31 30.69 1.35
CA ASP A 186 -16.71 30.24 1.41
C ASP A 186 -16.99 29.04 0.47
N GLU A 187 -16.30 28.97 -0.68
CA GLU A 187 -16.41 27.84 -1.60
C GLU A 187 -15.72 26.59 -1.02
N LEU A 188 -14.53 26.75 -0.43
CA LEU A 188 -13.80 25.66 0.25
C LEU A 188 -14.57 25.12 1.46
N ASP A 189 -15.16 25.99 2.28
CA ASP A 189 -16.01 25.61 3.42
C ASP A 189 -17.22 24.79 2.94
N SER A 190 -17.85 25.19 1.83
CA SER A 190 -18.96 24.44 1.24
C SER A 190 -18.56 23.06 0.68
N ILE A 191 -17.33 22.91 0.20
CA ILE A 191 -16.81 21.61 -0.26
C ILE A 191 -16.53 20.70 0.93
N GLN A 192 -15.90 21.25 1.97
CA GLN A 192 -15.64 20.52 3.21
C GLN A 192 -16.96 20.05 3.86
N ASP A 193 -17.98 20.90 3.95
CA ASP A 193 -19.30 20.52 4.46
C ASP A 193 -19.89 19.33 3.65
N TYR A 194 -19.72 19.33 2.33
CA TYR A 194 -20.19 18.26 1.45
C TYR A 194 -19.42 16.93 1.67
N GLU A 195 -18.11 17.01 1.86
CA GLU A 195 -17.27 15.85 2.21
C GLU A 195 -17.63 15.30 3.59
N GLU A 196 -17.89 16.16 4.57
CA GLU A 196 -18.31 15.76 5.92
C GLU A 196 -19.68 15.06 5.89
N GLU A 197 -20.62 15.53 5.06
CA GLU A 197 -21.89 14.84 4.83
C GLU A 197 -21.69 13.44 4.24
N TRP A 198 -20.81 13.30 3.25
CA TRP A 198 -20.45 11.99 2.69
C TRP A 198 -19.78 11.09 3.71
N ALA A 199 -18.81 11.58 4.47
CA ALA A 199 -18.14 10.84 5.53
C ALA A 199 -19.14 10.27 6.54
N SER A 200 -20.09 11.08 6.99
CA SER A 200 -21.14 10.62 7.91
C SER A 200 -22.05 9.58 7.28
N GLN A 201 -22.46 9.77 6.02
CA GLN A 201 -23.35 8.82 5.32
C GLN A 201 -22.66 7.49 5.06
N LEU A 202 -21.42 7.52 4.59
CA LEU A 202 -20.62 6.33 4.35
C LEU A 202 -20.44 5.55 5.65
N ALA A 203 -20.10 6.21 6.75
CA ALA A 203 -19.95 5.56 8.05
C ALA A 203 -21.23 4.85 8.52
N GLU A 204 -22.41 5.40 8.25
CA GLU A 204 -23.69 4.72 8.55
C GLU A 204 -23.95 3.54 7.61
N ILE A 205 -23.64 3.67 6.32
CA ILE A 205 -23.84 2.59 5.35
C ILE A 205 -22.87 1.43 5.61
N THR A 206 -21.58 1.71 5.82
CA THR A 206 -20.55 0.66 5.90
C THR A 206 -20.55 -0.10 7.22
N LYS A 207 -20.99 0.53 8.32
CA LYS A 207 -20.97 -0.04 9.68
C LYS A 207 -21.70 -1.37 9.83
N GLU A 208 -22.75 -1.61 9.05
CA GLU A 208 -23.57 -2.83 9.14
C GLU A 208 -23.42 -3.74 7.92
N ARG A 209 -22.66 -3.30 6.90
CA ARG A 209 -22.82 -3.80 5.54
C ARG A 209 -21.56 -4.37 4.91
N ILE A 210 -20.36 -4.02 5.38
CA ILE A 210 -19.14 -4.52 4.76
C ILE A 210 -18.51 -5.63 5.60
N GLU A 211 -18.17 -6.74 4.94
CA GLU A 211 -17.36 -7.82 5.49
C GLU A 211 -15.89 -7.55 5.08
N PRO A 212 -15.03 -6.97 5.94
CA PRO A 212 -13.68 -6.51 5.55
C PRO A 212 -12.76 -7.64 5.04
N GLU A 213 -13.12 -8.88 5.36
CA GLU A 213 -12.36 -10.10 5.08
C GLU A 213 -12.58 -10.62 3.65
N ALA A 214 -13.59 -10.14 2.93
CA ALA A 214 -13.94 -10.66 1.61
C ALA A 214 -12.88 -10.34 0.56
N ALA A 215 -12.42 -9.09 0.50
CA ALA A 215 -11.38 -8.63 -0.41
C ALA A 215 -10.05 -9.42 -0.26
N PRO A 216 -9.44 -9.52 0.94
CA PRO A 216 -8.18 -10.26 1.09
C PRO A 216 -8.32 -11.75 0.82
N LEU A 217 -9.45 -12.35 1.17
CA LEU A 217 -9.69 -13.76 0.90
C LEU A 217 -9.73 -14.04 -0.61
N MET A 218 -10.20 -13.07 -1.40
CA MET A 218 -10.24 -13.14 -2.85
C MET A 218 -8.86 -12.94 -3.47
N GLY A 219 -8.15 -11.88 -3.07
CA GLY A 219 -6.76 -11.67 -3.47
C GLY A 219 -5.91 -12.92 -3.21
N LYS A 220 -6.04 -13.51 -2.01
CA LYS A 220 -5.43 -14.79 -1.65
C LYS A 220 -5.78 -15.90 -2.63
N PHE A 221 -7.07 -16.09 -2.93
CA PHE A 221 -7.51 -17.17 -3.79
C PHE A 221 -6.86 -17.06 -5.17
N PHE A 222 -6.87 -15.87 -5.77
CA PHE A 222 -6.20 -15.65 -7.06
C PHE A 222 -4.69 -15.78 -6.97
N MET A 223 -4.04 -15.27 -5.92
CA MET A 223 -2.58 -15.42 -5.75
C MET A 223 -2.12 -16.86 -5.55
N SER A 224 -2.90 -17.68 -4.83
CA SER A 224 -2.61 -19.11 -4.74
C SER A 224 -2.65 -19.80 -6.10
N ILE A 225 -3.46 -19.31 -7.04
CA ILE A 225 -3.45 -19.80 -8.42
C ILE A 225 -2.13 -19.44 -9.11
N PHE A 226 -1.63 -18.21 -8.94
CA PHE A 226 -0.35 -17.77 -9.52
C PHE A 226 0.85 -18.56 -8.99
N GLU A 227 0.92 -18.78 -7.68
CA GLU A 227 2.01 -19.54 -7.04
C GLU A 227 2.05 -21.01 -7.48
N ASP A 228 0.89 -21.66 -7.54
CA ASP A 228 0.77 -23.08 -7.88
C ASP A 228 0.96 -23.36 -9.38
N SER A 229 0.79 -22.36 -10.26
CA SER A 229 0.72 -22.58 -11.72
C SER A 229 1.66 -21.76 -12.60
N VAL A 230 2.33 -20.71 -12.09
CA VAL A 230 3.04 -19.71 -12.91
C VAL A 230 4.48 -19.47 -12.44
N ILE A 231 4.68 -19.08 -11.18
CA ILE A 231 6.00 -18.63 -10.67
C ILE A 231 7.04 -19.77 -10.64
N ASN A 232 6.58 -21.02 -10.51
CA ASN A 232 7.44 -22.19 -10.40
C ASN A 232 7.67 -22.95 -11.73
N ASP A 233 7.12 -22.48 -12.85
CA ASP A 233 7.25 -23.19 -14.13
C ASP A 233 8.53 -22.78 -14.87
N THR A 234 9.56 -23.63 -14.79
CA THR A 234 10.90 -23.36 -15.35
C THR A 234 11.05 -23.70 -16.83
N ASN A 235 10.00 -24.12 -17.53
CA ASN A 235 10.07 -24.63 -18.92
C ASN A 235 9.42 -23.71 -19.95
N LEU A 236 9.73 -22.42 -19.94
CA LEU A 236 9.25 -21.44 -20.94
C LEU A 236 9.82 -21.66 -22.36
N ASN A 237 10.95 -22.37 -22.49
CA ASN A 237 11.69 -22.49 -23.74
C ASN A 237 11.08 -23.40 -24.82
N ASP A 238 10.00 -24.13 -24.52
CA ASP A 238 9.36 -25.07 -25.45
C ASP A 238 8.05 -24.56 -26.08
N PHE A 239 7.63 -23.33 -25.77
CA PHE A 239 6.36 -22.78 -26.23
C PHE A 239 6.47 -22.18 -27.65
N LYS A 240 5.62 -22.65 -28.56
CA LYS A 240 5.46 -22.07 -29.91
C LYS A 240 3.98 -22.04 -30.28
N PHE A 241 3.33 -20.93 -29.97
CA PHE A 241 2.04 -20.58 -30.56
C PHE A 241 2.14 -19.17 -31.15
N ASN A 242 1.25 -18.83 -32.09
CA ASN A 242 1.14 -17.45 -32.57
C ASN A 242 0.23 -16.69 -31.62
N TYR A 243 0.39 -15.37 -31.51
CA TYR A 243 -0.56 -14.49 -30.82
C TYR A 243 -2.04 -14.90 -31.01
N ILE A 244 -2.76 -15.03 -29.89
CA ILE A 244 -4.19 -15.36 -29.84
C ILE A 244 -4.91 -14.30 -29.01
N GLU A 245 -6.00 -13.76 -29.54
CA GLU A 245 -6.95 -12.94 -28.79
C GLU A 245 -8.38 -13.45 -28.96
N PHE A 246 -9.19 -13.37 -27.90
CA PHE A 246 -10.62 -13.60 -27.97
C PHE A 246 -11.38 -12.90 -26.84
N GLU A 247 -12.66 -12.63 -27.08
CA GLU A 247 -13.54 -11.98 -26.11
C GLU A 247 -14.21 -12.99 -25.18
N THR A 248 -14.35 -12.62 -23.91
CA THR A 248 -15.14 -13.34 -22.91
C THR A 248 -16.17 -12.39 -22.27
N PRO A 249 -17.16 -12.91 -21.52
CA PRO A 249 -18.03 -12.05 -20.73
C PRO A 249 -17.30 -11.17 -19.71
N PHE A 250 -16.07 -11.52 -19.33
CA PHE A 250 -15.25 -10.81 -18.35
C PHE A 250 -14.26 -9.82 -18.97
N GLY A 251 -14.16 -9.79 -20.31
CA GLY A 251 -13.21 -8.98 -21.05
C GLY A 251 -12.35 -9.81 -22.00
N LYS A 252 -11.38 -9.15 -22.62
CA LYS A 252 -10.49 -9.72 -23.62
C LYS A 252 -9.46 -10.63 -22.96
N VAL A 253 -9.27 -11.81 -23.53
CA VAL A 253 -8.16 -12.71 -23.21
C VAL A 253 -7.13 -12.64 -24.34
N CYS A 254 -5.88 -12.38 -23.99
CA CYS A 254 -4.75 -12.34 -24.91
C CYS A 254 -3.68 -13.34 -24.49
N LEU A 255 -3.10 -14.04 -25.46
CA LEU A 255 -1.92 -14.88 -25.29
C LEU A 255 -0.87 -14.39 -26.29
N GLY A 256 0.18 -13.78 -25.76
CA GLY A 256 1.34 -13.27 -26.50
C GLY A 256 2.31 -14.35 -26.93
N ASP A 257 3.17 -14.02 -27.89
CA ASP A 257 4.32 -14.84 -28.23
C ASP A 257 5.61 -14.25 -27.67
N SER A 258 6.70 -14.20 -28.43
CA SER A 258 8.01 -13.70 -27.95
C SER A 258 8.46 -12.48 -28.76
N THR A 259 7.49 -11.81 -29.38
CA THR A 259 7.68 -10.66 -30.24
C THR A 259 6.88 -9.51 -29.68
N SER A 260 7.26 -8.28 -30.02
CA SER A 260 6.53 -7.10 -29.55
C SER A 260 5.05 -7.09 -29.99
N GLN A 261 4.16 -6.86 -29.05
CA GLN A 261 2.71 -6.82 -29.13
C GLN A 261 2.16 -5.47 -28.63
N ASN A 262 0.93 -5.15 -29.03
CA ASN A 262 0.13 -4.11 -28.39
C ASN A 262 -1.17 -4.74 -27.89
N TYR A 263 -1.32 -4.78 -26.57
CA TYR A 263 -2.52 -5.24 -25.89
C TYR A 263 -3.41 -4.05 -25.56
N SER A 264 -4.54 -3.94 -26.24
CA SER A 264 -5.47 -2.81 -26.03
C SER A 264 -6.89 -3.23 -25.71
N GLY A 265 -7.56 -2.42 -24.89
CA GLY A 265 -8.99 -2.53 -24.56
C GLY A 265 -9.27 -3.09 -23.17
N ASP A 266 -10.46 -3.68 -22.97
CA ASP A 266 -10.88 -4.23 -21.68
C ASP A 266 -10.21 -5.57 -21.40
N LEU A 267 -8.94 -5.52 -20.96
CA LEU A 267 -8.13 -6.71 -20.71
C LEU A 267 -8.58 -7.44 -19.45
N PHE A 268 -8.91 -8.71 -19.60
CA PHE A 268 -9.25 -9.63 -18.51
C PHE A 268 -8.06 -10.52 -18.14
N VAL A 269 -7.49 -11.25 -19.11
CA VAL A 269 -6.29 -12.06 -18.91
C VAL A 269 -5.32 -11.78 -20.05
N VAL A 270 -4.07 -11.46 -19.72
CA VAL A 270 -2.95 -11.46 -20.66
C VAL A 270 -1.87 -12.40 -20.12
N ILE A 271 -1.37 -13.25 -20.99
CA ILE A 271 -0.16 -14.04 -20.74
C ILE A 271 0.76 -13.76 -21.93
N ASP A 272 1.74 -12.91 -21.72
CA ASP A 272 2.79 -12.59 -22.68
C ASP A 272 4.06 -13.38 -22.36
N TYR A 273 4.77 -13.88 -23.38
CA TYR A 273 5.97 -14.71 -23.23
C TYR A 273 7.28 -13.98 -23.61
N GLY A 274 7.17 -12.76 -24.11
CA GLY A 274 8.17 -11.72 -24.09
C GLY A 274 8.15 -10.81 -25.33
N GLY A 275 9.04 -9.82 -25.33
CA GLY A 275 9.16 -8.80 -26.37
C GLY A 275 8.75 -7.44 -25.84
N ASP A 276 9.28 -6.36 -26.43
CA ASP A 276 8.99 -5.00 -25.93
C ASP A 276 7.55 -4.60 -26.31
N ASP A 277 6.66 -4.64 -25.34
CA ASP A 277 5.21 -4.61 -25.47
C ASP A 277 4.59 -3.31 -25.00
N THR A 278 3.33 -3.12 -25.37
CA THR A 278 2.53 -1.99 -24.87
C THR A 278 1.15 -2.46 -24.44
N TYR A 279 0.82 -2.20 -23.19
CA TYR A 279 -0.45 -2.51 -22.57
C TYR A 279 -1.31 -1.24 -22.44
N ASP A 280 -2.19 -1.01 -23.40
CA ASP A 280 -3.18 0.08 -23.39
C ASP A 280 -4.48 -0.41 -22.73
N ILE A 281 -4.49 -0.41 -21.40
CA ILE A 281 -5.58 -0.97 -20.61
C ILE A 281 -6.74 0.04 -20.54
N GLU A 282 -7.90 -0.40 -21.01
CA GLU A 282 -9.17 0.29 -20.82
C GLU A 282 -10.07 -0.57 -19.92
N LYS A 283 -11.10 0.03 -19.32
CA LYS A 283 -12.12 -0.73 -18.59
C LYS A 283 -13.51 -0.29 -19.00
N SER A 284 -14.32 -1.26 -19.47
CA SER A 284 -15.68 -0.99 -19.93
C SER A 284 -16.71 -0.96 -18.78
N GLY A 285 -16.30 -1.31 -17.56
CA GLY A 285 -17.16 -1.47 -16.39
C GLY A 285 -17.99 -2.76 -16.38
N LYS A 286 -17.79 -3.66 -17.35
CA LYS A 286 -18.43 -5.00 -17.37
C LYS A 286 -17.88 -5.92 -16.29
N CYS A 287 -16.60 -5.78 -15.99
CA CYS A 287 -15.84 -6.66 -15.12
C CYS A 287 -14.63 -5.90 -14.56
N ASN A 288 -14.42 -6.00 -13.26
CA ASN A 288 -13.38 -5.24 -12.56
C ASN A 288 -12.14 -6.11 -12.30
N PHE A 289 -11.97 -7.18 -13.08
CA PHE A 289 -10.86 -8.12 -12.98
C PHE A 289 -9.85 -7.92 -14.10
N THR A 290 -8.57 -7.96 -13.78
CA THR A 290 -7.46 -7.96 -14.74
C THR A 290 -6.33 -8.82 -14.20
N PHE A 291 -5.82 -9.72 -15.03
CA PHE A 291 -4.69 -10.58 -14.73
C PHE A 291 -3.69 -10.45 -15.87
N ILE A 292 -2.52 -9.90 -15.60
CA ILE A 292 -1.45 -9.74 -16.59
C ILE A 292 -0.22 -10.50 -16.05
N LEU A 293 0.32 -11.34 -16.92
CA LEU A 293 1.54 -12.10 -16.73
C LEU A 293 2.42 -11.80 -17.92
N ASP A 294 3.50 -11.08 -17.71
CA ASP A 294 4.53 -10.83 -18.72
C ASP A 294 5.80 -11.58 -18.32
N TYR A 295 6.39 -12.34 -19.24
CA TYR A 295 7.64 -13.06 -18.98
C TYR A 295 8.89 -12.27 -19.40
N GLY A 296 8.74 -11.15 -20.10
CA GLY A 296 9.75 -10.11 -20.12
C GLY A 296 9.93 -9.38 -21.45
N GLY A 297 10.45 -8.19 -21.36
CA GLY A 297 10.52 -7.22 -22.44
C GLY A 297 10.78 -5.87 -21.80
N ASN A 298 11.13 -4.84 -22.56
CA ASN A 298 11.10 -3.49 -21.99
C ASN A 298 9.76 -2.85 -22.34
N ASP A 299 8.84 -2.88 -21.39
CA ASP A 299 7.41 -2.78 -21.62
C ASP A 299 6.82 -1.45 -21.15
N ILE A 300 5.66 -1.13 -21.73
CA ILE A 300 4.92 0.09 -21.41
C ILE A 300 3.52 -0.27 -20.96
N TYR A 301 3.22 0.03 -19.70
CA TYR A 301 1.93 -0.24 -19.08
C TYR A 301 1.10 1.03 -18.91
N ASN A 302 0.15 1.28 -19.82
CA ASN A 302 -0.79 2.40 -19.76
C ASN A 302 -2.08 1.98 -19.04
N MET A 303 -2.21 2.38 -17.78
CA MET A 303 -3.39 2.12 -16.95
C MET A 303 -4.56 3.05 -17.30
N PRO A 304 -5.82 2.64 -17.01
CA PRO A 304 -6.97 3.51 -17.24
C PRO A 304 -6.90 4.77 -16.39
N LYS A 305 -7.16 5.94 -17.00
CA LYS A 305 -7.15 7.25 -16.33
C LYS A 305 -8.56 7.73 -16.03
N ASN A 306 -9.25 7.00 -15.16
CA ASN A 306 -10.62 7.27 -14.77
C ASN A 306 -10.68 8.04 -13.44
N ARG A 307 -11.65 8.95 -13.31
CA ARG A 307 -11.89 9.66 -12.05
C ARG A 307 -12.35 8.72 -10.94
N ILE A 308 -13.20 7.75 -11.26
CA ILE A 308 -13.64 6.69 -10.35
C ILE A 308 -12.83 5.43 -10.65
N SER A 309 -12.45 4.70 -9.60
CA SER A 309 -11.67 3.47 -9.74
C SER A 309 -12.36 2.48 -10.70
N PRO A 310 -11.67 2.05 -11.77
CA PRO A 310 -12.17 1.03 -12.68
C PRO A 310 -12.00 -0.40 -12.12
N TYR A 311 -11.32 -0.53 -10.97
CA TYR A 311 -11.02 -1.81 -10.31
C TYR A 311 -11.75 -1.97 -8.97
N ALA A 312 -12.64 -1.04 -8.62
CA ALA A 312 -13.39 -1.08 -7.36
C ALA A 312 -14.11 -2.43 -7.16
N MET A 313 -13.98 -3.04 -5.98
CA MET A 313 -14.51 -4.38 -5.67
C MET A 313 -14.00 -5.52 -6.56
N GLY A 314 -12.94 -5.27 -7.31
CA GLY A 314 -12.32 -6.23 -8.21
C GLY A 314 -11.06 -6.88 -7.64
N VAL A 315 -10.44 -7.69 -8.48
CA VAL A 315 -9.06 -8.14 -8.28
C VAL A 315 -8.26 -7.85 -9.55
N ASN A 316 -7.21 -7.07 -9.39
CA ASN A 316 -6.24 -6.73 -10.43
C ASN A 316 -4.86 -7.23 -10.01
N VAL A 317 -4.29 -8.13 -10.80
CA VAL A 317 -2.94 -8.67 -10.59
C VAL A 317 -2.13 -8.47 -11.86
N MET A 318 -0.98 -7.85 -11.72
CA MET A 318 0.03 -7.70 -12.76
C MET A 318 1.34 -8.23 -12.22
N ILE A 319 1.97 -9.12 -12.97
CA ILE A 319 3.30 -9.62 -12.66
C ILE A 319 4.14 -9.50 -13.92
N ASP A 320 5.17 -8.67 -13.86
CA ASP A 320 6.25 -8.62 -14.84
C ASP A 320 7.41 -9.47 -14.31
N PHE A 321 8.09 -10.22 -15.17
CA PHE A 321 9.20 -11.08 -14.74
C PHE A 321 10.58 -10.53 -15.10
N SER A 322 10.70 -9.62 -16.07
CA SER A 322 11.97 -8.98 -16.39
C SER A 322 11.86 -7.87 -17.42
N GLY A 323 12.62 -6.80 -17.20
CA GLY A 323 12.98 -5.82 -18.21
C GLY A 323 13.04 -4.42 -17.61
N ASP A 324 13.37 -3.40 -18.40
CA ASP A 324 13.28 -2.02 -17.91
C ASP A 324 11.95 -1.40 -18.36
N ASP A 325 11.00 -1.28 -17.43
CA ASP A 325 9.59 -1.03 -17.69
C ASP A 325 9.11 0.36 -17.30
N ASN A 326 8.01 0.76 -17.92
CA ASN A 326 7.36 2.04 -17.65
C ASN A 326 5.88 1.85 -17.36
N TYR A 327 5.49 2.15 -16.12
CA TYR A 327 4.12 2.05 -15.64
C TYR A 327 3.48 3.43 -15.53
N PHE A 328 2.48 3.71 -16.37
CA PHE A 328 1.78 4.98 -16.42
C PHE A 328 0.34 4.87 -15.93
N ALA A 329 0.02 5.54 -14.83
CA ALA A 329 -1.31 5.62 -14.26
C ALA A 329 -1.75 7.06 -14.00
N GLY A 330 -3.07 7.24 -13.97
CA GLY A 330 -3.70 8.35 -13.26
C GLY A 330 -3.94 7.92 -11.82
N SER A 331 -5.21 7.84 -11.43
CA SER A 331 -5.61 7.38 -10.10
C SER A 331 -6.05 5.92 -10.08
N TRP A 332 -6.07 5.30 -8.89
CA TRP A 332 -6.71 4.00 -8.62
C TRP A 332 -6.05 2.75 -9.21
N ALA A 333 -4.79 2.82 -9.64
CA ALA A 333 -4.08 1.74 -10.32
C ALA A 333 -2.73 1.43 -9.65
N LEU A 334 -1.83 0.73 -10.35
CA LEU A 334 -0.50 0.33 -9.85
C LEU A 334 -0.58 -0.40 -8.51
N GLY A 335 -1.31 -1.51 -8.49
CA GLY A 335 -1.47 -2.30 -7.28
C GLY A 335 -2.44 -1.71 -6.24
N ALA A 336 -3.25 -0.71 -6.57
CA ALA A 336 -4.25 -0.17 -5.63
C ALA A 336 -5.45 -1.12 -5.41
N GLY A 337 -5.84 -1.32 -4.15
CA GLY A 337 -6.97 -2.14 -3.72
C GLY A 337 -8.09 -1.33 -3.08
N PHE A 338 -9.18 -1.11 -3.82
CA PHE A 338 -10.35 -0.37 -3.35
C PHE A 338 -11.57 -1.27 -3.26
N PHE A 339 -12.01 -1.57 -2.03
CA PHE A 339 -12.97 -2.64 -1.71
C PHE A 339 -12.61 -4.03 -2.28
N GLY A 340 -11.35 -4.19 -2.70
CA GLY A 340 -10.85 -5.30 -3.51
C GLY A 340 -9.36 -5.51 -3.26
N THR A 341 -8.71 -6.22 -4.16
CA THR A 341 -7.26 -6.45 -4.07
C THR A 341 -6.56 -6.02 -5.35
N GLY A 342 -5.57 -5.13 -5.21
CA GLY A 342 -4.65 -4.78 -6.28
C GLY A 342 -3.24 -5.23 -5.97
N ILE A 343 -2.61 -5.85 -6.96
CA ILE A 343 -1.25 -6.37 -6.88
C ILE A 343 -0.53 -6.00 -8.16
N LEU A 344 0.60 -5.32 -8.00
CA LEU A 344 1.60 -5.14 -9.03
C LEU A 344 2.90 -5.71 -8.49
N TRP A 345 3.55 -6.58 -9.26
CA TRP A 345 4.80 -7.19 -8.87
C TRP A 345 5.76 -7.20 -10.06
N ASP A 346 6.77 -6.34 -9.98
CA ASP A 346 7.92 -6.38 -10.86
C ASP A 346 9.04 -7.21 -10.23
N LYS A 347 9.73 -7.99 -11.06
CA LYS A 347 10.73 -8.95 -10.59
C LYS A 347 12.17 -8.56 -10.89
N CYS A 348 12.40 -7.69 -11.87
CA CYS A 348 13.70 -7.09 -12.10
C CYS A 348 13.62 -6.04 -13.19
N GLY A 349 14.38 -4.98 -13.03
CA GLY A 349 14.44 -3.94 -14.05
C GLY A 349 15.19 -2.71 -13.58
N ASN A 350 14.95 -1.59 -14.24
CA ASN A 350 15.13 -0.26 -13.65
C ASN A 350 13.88 0.51 -14.04
N ASP A 351 12.90 0.43 -13.17
CA ASP A 351 11.51 0.62 -13.52
C ASP A 351 11.02 1.99 -13.10
N HIS A 352 10.06 2.47 -13.87
CA HIS A 352 9.50 3.80 -13.66
C HIS A 352 8.01 3.71 -13.42
N TYR A 353 7.60 4.06 -12.20
CA TYR A 353 6.22 4.04 -11.75
C TYR A 353 5.67 5.46 -11.66
N TYR A 354 4.75 5.79 -12.56
CA TYR A 354 4.09 7.10 -12.58
C TYR A 354 2.62 6.96 -12.20
N GLY A 355 2.22 7.56 -11.09
CA GLY A 355 0.84 7.62 -10.63
C GLY A 355 0.40 9.04 -10.28
N ASP A 356 -0.88 9.20 -10.00
CA ASP A 356 -1.44 10.46 -9.48
C ASP A 356 -1.92 10.26 -8.04
N THR A 357 -3.15 9.79 -7.87
CA THR A 357 -3.80 9.65 -6.56
C THR A 357 -4.26 8.22 -6.31
N PHE A 358 -4.08 7.68 -5.11
CA PHE A 358 -4.52 6.32 -4.78
C PHE A 358 -3.87 5.26 -5.68
N THR A 359 -2.54 5.24 -5.70
CA THR A 359 -1.71 4.36 -6.55
C THR A 359 -0.59 3.69 -5.76
N MET A 360 0.18 2.81 -6.39
CA MET A 360 1.40 2.20 -5.83
C MET A 360 1.11 1.54 -4.49
N GLY A 361 0.24 0.54 -4.53
CA GLY A 361 -0.13 -0.24 -3.36
C GLY A 361 -1.01 0.49 -2.35
N ALA A 362 -1.87 1.43 -2.77
CA ALA A 362 -2.84 2.07 -1.89
C ALA A 362 -4.04 1.15 -1.54
N GLY A 363 -4.53 1.15 -0.29
CA GLY A 363 -5.61 0.29 0.19
C GLY A 363 -6.76 1.05 0.88
N CYS A 364 -8.01 0.66 0.59
CA CYS A 364 -9.23 1.18 1.25
C CYS A 364 -10.31 0.09 1.23
N PHE A 365 -10.76 -0.38 2.40
CA PHE A 365 -11.56 -1.61 2.56
C PHE A 365 -11.01 -2.80 1.74
N GLY A 366 -9.70 -2.82 1.56
CA GLY A 366 -9.04 -3.55 0.49
C GLY A 366 -7.53 -3.52 0.65
N TYR A 367 -6.87 -4.31 -0.19
CA TYR A 367 -5.45 -4.58 -0.09
C TYR A 367 -4.77 -4.08 -1.35
N GLY A 368 -3.94 -3.06 -1.19
CA GLY A 368 -3.07 -2.59 -2.25
C GLY A 368 -1.64 -3.06 -2.02
N ILE A 369 -1.03 -3.66 -3.04
CA ILE A 369 0.34 -4.16 -3.00
C ILE A 369 1.05 -3.74 -4.28
N LEU A 370 2.15 -3.02 -4.13
CA LEU A 370 3.19 -2.90 -5.14
C LEU A 370 4.44 -3.58 -4.58
N ARG A 371 5.10 -4.39 -5.41
CA ARG A 371 6.36 -5.00 -5.08
C ARG A 371 7.33 -4.89 -6.24
N ASP A 372 8.55 -4.47 -5.94
CA ASP A 372 9.71 -4.59 -6.81
C ASP A 372 10.72 -5.54 -6.14
N ASP A 373 11.48 -6.28 -6.95
CA ASP A 373 12.47 -7.23 -6.47
C ASP A 373 13.92 -6.81 -6.74
N GLU A 374 14.21 -6.08 -7.82
CA GLU A 374 15.57 -5.70 -8.23
C GLU A 374 15.52 -4.49 -9.16
N GLY A 375 16.30 -3.44 -8.90
CA GLY A 375 16.47 -2.36 -9.87
C GLY A 375 17.13 -1.13 -9.30
N ASP A 376 17.30 -0.06 -10.07
CA ASP A 376 17.42 1.29 -9.52
C ASP A 376 16.16 2.03 -9.98
N ASP A 377 15.15 2.11 -9.12
CA ASP A 377 13.77 2.38 -9.51
C ASP A 377 13.31 3.80 -9.19
N PHE A 378 12.30 4.25 -9.94
CA PHE A 378 11.72 5.58 -9.77
C PHE A 378 10.21 5.53 -9.54
N TYR A 379 9.80 5.90 -8.32
CA TYR A 379 8.41 5.95 -7.90
C TYR A 379 7.92 7.40 -7.80
N GLN A 380 7.04 7.81 -8.71
CA GLN A 380 6.52 9.18 -8.76
C GLN A 380 4.99 9.25 -8.69
N SER A 381 4.47 9.87 -7.63
CA SER A 381 3.03 10.09 -7.44
C SER A 381 2.71 11.43 -6.79
N ALA A 382 1.44 11.82 -6.79
CA ALA A 382 0.98 13.05 -6.15
C ALA A 382 0.48 12.82 -4.72
N LEU A 383 -0.43 11.86 -4.53
CA LEU A 383 -1.21 11.76 -3.29
C LEU A 383 -1.69 10.33 -2.99
N PHE A 384 -1.90 9.98 -1.71
CA PHE A 384 -2.51 8.72 -1.28
C PHE A 384 -1.84 7.48 -1.91
N SER A 385 -0.53 7.39 -1.88
CA SER A 385 0.22 6.42 -2.67
C SER A 385 1.43 5.85 -1.94
N GLN A 386 2.18 4.96 -2.61
CA GLN A 386 3.41 4.38 -2.08
C GLN A 386 3.16 3.73 -0.71
N GLY A 387 2.28 2.73 -0.71
CA GLY A 387 1.89 2.01 0.50
C GLY A 387 0.91 2.75 1.41
N PHE A 388 -0.04 3.50 0.84
CA PHE A 388 -1.03 4.26 1.62
C PHE A 388 -2.18 3.40 2.16
N GLY A 389 -2.52 3.54 3.45
CA GLY A 389 -3.64 2.84 4.09
C GLY A 389 -4.79 3.74 4.52
N PHE A 390 -5.94 3.66 3.86
CA PHE A 390 -7.18 4.34 4.27
C PHE A 390 -8.06 3.46 5.17
N VAL A 391 -9.30 3.88 5.46
CA VAL A 391 -10.27 3.14 6.28
C VAL A 391 -10.34 1.65 5.90
N GLU A 392 -10.10 0.77 6.88
CA GLU A 392 -10.06 -0.71 6.72
C GLU A 392 -9.12 -1.21 5.59
N GLY A 393 -8.23 -0.33 5.11
CA GLY A 393 -7.32 -0.59 4.02
C GLY A 393 -5.95 -1.00 4.52
N ILE A 394 -5.31 -1.89 3.77
CA ILE A 394 -3.88 -2.18 3.94
C ILE A 394 -3.20 -1.81 2.64
N GLY A 395 -2.33 -0.80 2.70
CA GLY A 395 -1.48 -0.41 1.60
C GLY A 395 -0.04 -0.81 1.83
N VAL A 396 0.60 -1.36 0.80
CA VAL A 396 1.96 -1.91 0.87
C VAL A 396 2.73 -1.56 -0.39
N LEU A 397 3.90 -0.94 -0.23
CA LEU A 397 4.96 -0.90 -1.21
C LEU A 397 6.16 -1.63 -0.62
N ILE A 398 6.73 -2.58 -1.36
CA ILE A 398 7.97 -3.26 -0.99
C ILE A 398 8.95 -3.13 -2.14
N ASP A 399 10.12 -2.58 -1.86
CA ASP A 399 11.30 -2.69 -2.70
C ASP A 399 12.31 -3.60 -2.00
N ASN A 400 12.99 -4.46 -2.76
CA ASN A 400 13.94 -5.40 -2.19
C ASN A 400 15.40 -4.99 -2.38
N ALA A 401 15.72 -4.18 -3.39
CA ALA A 401 17.09 -3.86 -3.72
C ALA A 401 17.15 -2.77 -4.78
N GLY A 402 17.91 -1.73 -4.50
CA GLY A 402 18.22 -0.73 -5.50
C GLY A 402 18.94 0.48 -4.98
N ASN A 403 18.92 1.58 -5.72
CA ASN A 403 19.18 2.90 -5.18
C ASN A 403 18.02 3.76 -5.67
N ASP A 404 16.94 3.72 -4.90
CA ASP A 404 15.62 4.02 -5.39
C ASP A 404 15.24 5.45 -5.04
N HIS A 405 14.34 6.00 -5.85
CA HIS A 405 13.85 7.35 -5.63
C HIS A 405 12.34 7.39 -5.56
N TYR A 406 11.86 7.67 -4.35
CA TYR A 406 10.46 7.80 -3.99
C TYR A 406 10.07 9.28 -3.91
N PHE A 407 9.26 9.74 -4.86
CA PHE A 407 8.73 11.10 -4.89
C PHE A 407 7.20 11.10 -4.73
N ALA A 408 6.70 11.78 -3.69
CA ALA A 408 5.26 11.98 -3.48
C ALA A 408 4.92 13.45 -3.20
N GLY A 409 4.15 14.09 -4.08
CA GLY A 409 3.64 15.46 -3.88
C GLY A 409 3.71 16.33 -5.13
N GLY A 410 3.93 17.64 -4.95
CA GLY A 410 4.19 18.58 -6.04
C GLY A 410 3.00 18.96 -6.92
N LYS A 411 1.78 18.47 -6.62
CA LYS A 411 0.56 18.73 -7.41
C LYS A 411 -0.55 19.43 -6.63
N TYR A 412 -1.01 18.83 -5.53
CA TYR A 412 -2.12 19.35 -4.72
C TYR A 412 -1.58 20.13 -3.52
N LYS A 413 -1.98 21.39 -3.35
CA LYS A 413 -1.44 22.28 -2.31
C LYS A 413 -2.17 22.13 -0.97
N ASP A 414 -1.45 22.27 0.13
CA ASP A 414 -2.06 22.46 1.46
C ASP A 414 -2.47 23.93 1.65
N ILE A 415 -3.46 24.37 0.87
CA ILE A 415 -3.88 25.77 0.73
C ILE A 415 -4.33 26.41 2.04
N LEU A 416 -4.76 25.60 3.02
CA LEU A 416 -5.22 26.08 4.32
C LEU A 416 -4.05 26.49 5.23
N ARG A 417 -2.86 25.90 5.03
CA ARG A 417 -1.69 26.13 5.89
C ARG A 417 -0.61 26.93 5.17
N TYR A 418 -0.42 26.70 3.87
CA TYR A 418 0.74 27.20 3.11
C TYR A 418 0.37 27.53 1.66
N GLU A 419 1.05 28.53 1.08
CA GLU A 419 0.83 28.95 -0.31
C GLU A 419 1.71 28.18 -1.32
N ASP A 420 2.81 27.59 -0.83
CA ASP A 420 3.92 27.03 -1.59
C ASP A 420 4.31 25.59 -1.18
N HIS A 421 3.43 24.88 -0.46
CA HIS A 421 3.64 23.49 -0.05
C HIS A 421 2.49 22.57 -0.47
N TYR A 422 2.82 21.30 -0.64
CA TYR A 422 1.96 20.26 -1.24
C TYR A 422 1.58 19.16 -0.25
N LEU A 423 0.40 18.60 -0.44
CA LEU A 423 -0.04 17.38 0.21
C LEU A 423 0.61 16.17 -0.48
N SER A 424 1.09 15.22 0.33
CA SER A 424 1.68 13.95 -0.12
C SER A 424 0.85 12.74 0.33
N LEU A 425 0.51 12.65 1.62
CA LEU A 425 -0.23 11.54 2.25
C LEU A 425 0.20 10.14 1.72
N SER A 426 1.51 9.90 1.65
CA SER A 426 2.11 8.74 0.95
C SER A 426 3.34 8.20 1.70
N GLN A 427 4.03 7.21 1.14
CA GLN A 427 5.26 6.62 1.71
C GLN A 427 4.99 5.96 3.05
N GLY A 428 4.15 4.92 3.03
CA GLY A 428 3.71 4.22 4.23
C GLY A 428 2.78 5.04 5.12
N PHE A 429 2.09 6.04 4.57
CA PHE A 429 1.16 6.88 5.33
C PHE A 429 -0.19 6.18 5.55
N ALA A 430 -0.87 6.45 6.67
CA ALA A 430 -2.21 5.94 6.91
C ALA A 430 -3.19 6.97 7.47
N TYR A 431 -4.46 6.86 7.08
CA TYR A 431 -5.47 7.88 7.34
C TYR A 431 -6.83 7.29 7.72
N GLY A 432 -7.41 7.82 8.79
CA GLY A 432 -8.81 7.61 9.17
C GLY A 432 -9.62 8.90 9.05
N ILE A 433 -10.93 8.74 8.86
CA ILE A 433 -11.85 9.87 8.73
C ILE A 433 -12.38 10.26 10.10
N ARG A 434 -11.95 11.42 10.59
CA ARG A 434 -12.37 11.94 11.89
C ARG A 434 -13.77 12.57 11.82
N PRO A 435 -14.67 12.34 12.80
CA PRO A 435 -14.58 11.39 13.92
C PRO A 435 -15.21 10.02 13.62
N TYR A 436 -15.48 9.71 12.35
CA TYR A 436 -16.43 8.66 11.95
C TYR A 436 -15.82 7.27 11.79
N MET A 437 -14.64 7.16 11.18
CA MET A 437 -14.07 5.89 10.74
C MET A 437 -12.57 5.83 11.06
N SER A 438 -12.15 4.81 11.81
CA SER A 438 -10.74 4.51 12.00
C SER A 438 -10.03 4.23 10.69
N GLY A 439 -8.75 4.60 10.62
CA GLY A 439 -7.95 4.42 9.42
C GLY A 439 -7.32 3.04 9.31
N GLY A 440 -6.52 2.90 8.26
CA GLY A 440 -5.89 1.64 7.88
C GLY A 440 -4.46 1.50 8.35
N VAL A 441 -3.74 0.69 7.58
CA VAL A 441 -2.32 0.41 7.76
C VAL A 441 -1.60 0.72 6.45
N GLY A 442 -0.58 1.58 6.51
CA GLY A 442 0.29 1.90 5.39
C GLY A 442 1.72 1.42 5.65
N TYR A 443 2.31 0.74 4.68
CA TYR A 443 3.68 0.24 4.72
C TYR A 443 4.46 0.64 3.47
N LEU A 444 5.60 1.30 3.65
CA LEU A 444 6.68 1.32 2.67
C LEU A 444 7.85 0.55 3.29
N VAL A 445 8.36 -0.44 2.57
CA VAL A 445 9.47 -1.27 3.01
C VAL A 445 10.51 -1.31 1.91
N ASP A 446 11.67 -0.72 2.16
CA ASP A 446 12.85 -0.84 1.31
C ASP A 446 13.87 -1.71 2.03
N LYS A 447 14.43 -2.72 1.36
CA LYS A 447 15.33 -3.67 2.03
C LYS A 447 16.81 -3.36 1.90
N SER A 448 17.22 -2.55 0.93
CA SER A 448 18.62 -2.15 0.81
C SER A 448 18.80 -1.17 -0.33
N GLY A 449 19.60 -0.14 -0.10
CA GLY A 449 19.99 0.75 -1.17
C GLY A 449 20.78 1.95 -0.73
N ASN A 450 20.79 3.00 -1.53
CA ASN A 450 21.11 4.36 -1.06
C ASN A 450 19.99 5.24 -1.59
N ASP A 451 18.94 5.35 -0.80
CA ASP A 451 17.62 5.67 -1.30
C ASP A 451 17.27 7.13 -0.99
N THR A 452 16.38 7.67 -1.81
CA THR A 452 15.92 9.04 -1.67
C THR A 452 14.41 9.07 -1.53
N TYR A 453 13.96 9.48 -0.35
CA TYR A 453 12.56 9.65 0.00
C TYR A 453 12.21 11.13 0.00
N GLU A 454 11.46 11.59 -0.99
CA GLU A 454 10.97 12.96 -1.12
C GLU A 454 9.45 13.02 -0.93
N SER A 455 9.02 13.73 0.10
CA SER A 455 7.63 14.14 0.30
C SER A 455 7.57 15.60 0.73
N ASP A 456 6.38 16.15 0.93
CA ASP A 456 6.21 17.52 1.43
C ASP A 456 5.41 17.49 2.74
N ILE A 457 4.08 17.40 2.68
CA ILE A 457 3.24 17.33 3.87
C ILE A 457 2.55 15.96 3.97
N PHE A 458 2.67 15.32 5.15
CA PHE A 458 2.12 14.00 5.45
C PHE A 458 2.81 12.86 4.67
N GLY A 459 3.98 12.40 5.12
CA GLY A 459 4.70 11.33 4.43
C GLY A 459 5.60 10.51 5.35
N GLN A 460 6.34 9.56 4.79
CA GLN A 460 7.44 8.85 5.46
C GLN A 460 7.03 8.20 6.79
N GLY A 461 6.15 7.20 6.72
CA GLY A 461 5.73 6.39 7.87
C GLY A 461 4.84 7.15 8.86
N CYS A 462 4.16 8.21 8.42
CA CYS A 462 3.28 9.00 9.27
C CYS A 462 1.83 8.52 9.26
N SER A 463 1.03 9.02 10.19
CA SER A 463 -0.39 8.67 10.21
C SER A 463 -1.30 9.69 10.89
N TYR A 464 -2.59 9.58 10.56
CA TYR A 464 -3.65 10.45 11.05
C TYR A 464 -4.91 9.65 11.41
N TRP A 465 -5.45 9.94 12.60
CA TRP A 465 -6.69 9.37 13.13
C TRP A 465 -6.71 7.85 13.10
N TRP A 466 -6.32 7.26 14.24
CA TRP A 466 -6.71 5.88 14.51
C TRP A 466 -6.20 4.91 13.43
N SER A 467 -4.95 5.09 13.03
CA SER A 467 -4.30 4.46 11.88
C SER A 467 -2.82 4.17 12.21
N LEU A 468 -2.16 3.37 11.36
CA LEU A 468 -0.76 3.00 11.49
C LEU A 468 -0.01 3.24 10.19
N GLY A 469 1.02 4.09 10.23
CA GLY A 469 1.97 4.26 9.14
C GLY A 469 3.35 3.73 9.51
N ILE A 470 4.01 3.01 8.61
CA ILE A 470 5.40 2.57 8.76
C ILE A 470 6.15 2.79 7.45
N LEU A 471 7.31 3.45 7.56
CA LEU A 471 8.40 3.35 6.58
C LEU A 471 9.52 2.55 7.25
N ALA A 472 9.97 1.47 6.61
CA ALA A 472 11.06 0.65 7.09
C ALA A 472 12.13 0.52 6.00
N ASP A 473 13.33 0.98 6.30
CA ASP A 473 14.50 0.94 5.43
C ASP A 473 15.53 -0.06 5.98
N GLY A 474 16.07 -0.89 5.09
CA GLY A 474 17.03 -1.95 5.39
C GLY A 474 18.48 -1.49 5.53
N GLY A 475 18.72 -0.20 5.35
CA GLY A 475 19.98 0.51 5.52
C GLY A 475 20.60 0.95 4.19
N GLY A 476 21.50 1.92 4.27
CA GLY A 476 22.01 2.59 3.07
C GLY A 476 22.84 3.82 3.40
N ASN A 477 22.77 4.87 2.57
CA ASN A 477 23.20 6.22 2.97
C ASN A 477 22.13 7.15 2.41
N ASP A 478 21.06 7.26 3.17
CA ASP A 478 19.75 7.57 2.65
C ASP A 478 19.40 9.03 2.86
N LYS A 479 18.40 9.50 2.13
CA LYS A 479 17.90 10.88 2.22
C LYS A 479 16.42 10.88 2.48
N TYR A 480 16.05 11.36 3.65
CA TYR A 480 14.67 11.58 4.04
C TYR A 480 14.37 13.08 3.97
N LEU A 481 13.78 13.51 2.86
CA LEU A 481 13.44 14.89 2.58
C LEU A 481 11.93 15.08 2.71
N SER A 482 11.51 15.89 3.68
CA SER A 482 10.11 16.25 3.83
C SER A 482 9.95 17.66 4.40
N PHE A 483 8.75 18.23 4.35
CA PHE A 483 8.49 19.50 5.00
C PHE A 483 7.87 19.31 6.37
N GLN A 484 6.69 18.70 6.50
CA GLN A 484 5.99 18.60 7.79
C GLN A 484 5.09 17.37 7.87
N TYR A 485 4.85 16.86 9.08
CA TYR A 485 4.07 15.64 9.32
C TYR A 485 4.74 14.44 8.65
N ALA A 486 6.02 14.27 8.95
CA ALA A 486 6.89 13.32 8.27
C ALA A 486 7.78 12.53 9.23
N GLN A 487 8.51 11.55 8.70
CA GLN A 487 9.56 10.82 9.39
C GLN A 487 9.07 10.16 10.69
N GLY A 488 8.06 9.29 10.56
CA GLY A 488 7.50 8.52 11.66
C GLY A 488 6.68 9.33 12.66
N SER A 489 6.24 10.53 12.31
CA SER A 489 5.31 11.31 13.15
C SER A 489 3.88 10.76 13.12
N ALA A 490 3.07 11.08 14.12
CA ALA A 490 1.67 10.67 14.13
C ALA A 490 0.77 11.72 14.78
N THR A 491 -0.48 11.80 14.32
CA THR A 491 -1.44 12.81 14.77
C THR A 491 -2.81 12.23 15.13
N HIS A 492 -3.39 12.71 16.23
CA HIS A 492 -4.75 12.41 16.67
C HIS A 492 -5.00 10.91 16.94
N MET A 493 -4.41 10.38 18.01
CA MET A 493 -4.57 8.97 18.39
C MET A 493 -4.21 8.01 17.25
N ALA A 494 -3.06 8.26 16.62
CA ALA A 494 -2.51 7.44 15.54
C ALA A 494 -1.09 6.98 15.89
N LEU A 495 -0.52 6.13 15.04
CA LEU A 495 0.78 5.49 15.21
C LEU A 495 1.65 5.68 13.97
N GLY A 496 2.85 6.22 14.13
CA GLY A 496 3.79 6.46 13.04
C GLY A 496 5.16 5.89 13.39
N CYS A 497 5.82 5.31 12.40
CA CYS A 497 7.13 4.68 12.54
C CYS A 497 7.96 4.94 11.30
N LEU A 498 9.14 5.54 11.47
CA LEU A 498 10.24 5.43 10.51
C LEU A 498 11.30 4.57 11.19
N TYR A 499 11.62 3.45 10.56
CA TYR A 499 12.68 2.54 10.97
C TYR A 499 13.76 2.57 9.90
N ASP A 500 15.00 2.79 10.29
CA ASP A 500 16.19 2.70 9.45
C ASP A 500 17.16 1.72 10.10
N ALA A 501 17.57 0.68 9.37
CA ALA A 501 18.48 -0.34 9.89
C ALA A 501 19.94 0.15 9.98
N GLY A 502 20.27 1.25 9.31
CA GLY A 502 21.46 2.04 9.50
C GLY A 502 22.15 2.46 8.20
N GLY A 503 22.95 3.51 8.30
CA GLY A 503 23.54 4.16 7.15
C GLY A 503 24.45 5.31 7.55
N ASN A 504 24.64 6.30 6.68
CA ASN A 504 25.01 7.65 7.13
C ASN A 504 24.04 8.60 6.47
N ASP A 505 22.95 8.85 7.17
CA ASP A 505 21.70 9.27 6.56
C ASP A 505 21.42 10.75 6.79
N ASN A 506 20.57 11.32 5.95
CA ASN A 506 20.20 12.73 6.02
C ASN A 506 18.70 12.88 6.23
N TYR A 507 18.31 13.35 7.41
CA TYR A 507 16.92 13.61 7.77
C TYR A 507 16.66 15.11 7.76
N ILE A 508 15.88 15.58 6.79
CA ILE A 508 15.52 17.00 6.66
C ILE A 508 14.00 17.15 6.74
N ALA A 509 13.54 17.84 7.77
CA ALA A 509 12.13 18.16 7.96
C ALA A 509 11.93 19.48 8.72
N LYS A 510 10.67 19.88 8.93
CA LYS A 510 10.26 21.04 9.72
C LYS A 510 8.98 20.73 10.51
N GLY A 511 8.90 21.20 11.74
CA GLY A 511 7.65 21.15 12.51
C GLY A 511 7.36 19.77 13.10
N VAL A 512 6.18 19.20 12.84
CA VAL A 512 5.75 17.90 13.41
C VAL A 512 6.40 16.79 12.59
N SER A 513 7.64 16.41 12.91
CA SER A 513 8.37 15.36 12.20
C SER A 513 9.30 14.61 13.15
N GLN A 514 10.14 13.70 12.65
CA GLN A 514 11.20 13.00 13.41
C GLN A 514 10.67 12.31 14.67
N GLY A 515 9.71 11.40 14.49
CA GLY A 515 9.10 10.65 15.58
C GLY A 515 8.20 11.48 16.50
N CYS A 516 7.69 12.63 16.05
CA CYS A 516 6.81 13.45 16.87
C CYS A 516 5.40 12.81 17.02
N GLY A 517 4.97 12.54 18.25
CA GLY A 517 3.58 12.22 18.57
C GLY A 517 2.77 13.47 18.90
N HIS A 518 1.77 13.80 18.08
CA HIS A 518 0.89 14.97 18.24
C HIS A 518 -0.56 14.56 18.58
N ASP A 519 -1.13 15.15 19.64
CA ASP A 519 -2.50 14.87 20.11
C ASP A 519 -2.77 13.38 20.42
N ARG A 520 -2.17 12.89 21.52
CA ARG A 520 -2.33 11.50 22.02
C ARG A 520 -1.93 10.42 21.00
N ALA A 521 -1.00 10.74 20.11
CA ALA A 521 -0.45 9.83 19.14
C ALA A 521 0.97 9.38 19.55
N VAL A 522 1.46 8.31 18.93
CA VAL A 522 2.85 7.87 19.06
C VAL A 522 3.54 8.01 17.72
N GLY A 523 4.53 8.89 17.66
CA GLY A 523 5.51 8.90 16.59
C GLY A 523 6.80 8.22 17.06
N LEU A 524 7.48 7.54 16.14
CA LEU A 524 8.73 6.85 16.39
C LEU A 524 9.63 7.00 15.17
N LEU A 525 10.83 7.54 15.39
CA LEU A 525 11.94 7.44 14.45
C LEU A 525 13.00 6.59 15.14
N TYR A 526 13.37 5.48 14.52
CA TYR A 526 14.42 4.60 15.01
C TYR A 526 15.42 4.35 13.90
N ASP A 527 16.55 5.03 14.03
CA ASP A 527 17.76 4.82 13.25
C ASP A 527 18.71 3.97 14.10
N ALA A 528 19.05 2.79 13.60
CA ALA A 528 19.76 1.78 14.38
C ALA A 528 21.26 2.05 14.47
N PHE A 529 21.90 2.50 13.38
CA PHE A 529 23.35 2.67 13.28
C PHE A 529 23.72 3.70 12.21
N GLY A 530 24.67 4.60 12.50
CA GLY A 530 25.15 5.52 11.49
C GLY A 530 25.88 6.73 12.06
N ASP A 531 26.39 7.58 11.17
CA ASP A 531 26.81 8.96 11.48
C ASP A 531 25.93 9.93 10.68
N ASP A 532 24.77 10.23 11.28
CA ASP A 532 23.61 10.79 10.57
C ASP A 532 23.39 12.27 10.88
N ASP A 533 22.84 12.99 9.90
CA ASP A 533 22.50 14.41 10.01
C ASP A 533 20.98 14.59 10.18
N TYR A 534 20.57 15.25 11.27
CA TYR A 534 19.18 15.58 11.56
C TYR A 534 18.95 17.09 11.54
N ILE A 535 18.14 17.56 10.59
CA ILE A 535 17.80 18.97 10.39
C ILE A 535 16.29 19.16 10.56
N ALA A 536 15.88 19.98 11.54
CA ALA A 536 14.48 20.19 11.97
C ALA A 536 14.09 21.66 12.14
#